data_AF-A0A9D6XSK6-F1
#
_entry.id   AF-A0A9D6XSK6-F1
#
_cell.length_a   1.000
_cell.length_b   1.000
_cell.length_c   1.000
_cell.angle_alpha   90.00
_cell.angle_beta   90.00
_cell.angle_gamma   90.00
#
_symmetry.space_group_name_H-M   'P 1'
#
loop_
_entity.id
_entity.type
_entity.pdbx_description
1 polymer ?
#
loop_
_entity_poly.entity_id
_entity_poly.type
_entity_poly.pdbx_seq_one_letter_code
_entity_poly.pdbx_strand_id
1 'polypeptide(L)' 'MSEISTELQAALIRRLREATAALGGALIIERCPLPIKQQFDIWGMPGSDFGLMKKMKAVWDPKETLSPGRSLGRI' A
#
# COMPACT_ATOMS: atom_id res chain seq x y z
N MET A 1 9.40 6.22 -24.65
CA MET A 1 8.93 5.28 -23.62
C MET A 1 7.43 5.19 -23.75
N SER A 2 6.89 4.06 -24.22
CA SER A 2 5.45 3.88 -24.38
C SER A 2 4.78 3.86 -23.00
N GLU A 3 3.83 4.76 -22.75
CA GLU A 3 3.02 4.73 -21.54
C GLU A 3 2.17 3.45 -21.52
N ILE A 4 2.50 2.53 -20.61
CA ILE A 4 1.62 1.40 -20.26
C ILE A 4 0.35 2.01 -19.68
N SER A 5 -0.82 1.62 -20.18
CA SER A 5 -2.09 2.14 -19.66
C SER A 5 -2.21 1.86 -18.15
N THR A 6 -2.80 2.80 -17.41
CA THR A 6 -3.05 2.67 -15.97
C THR A 6 -3.79 1.38 -15.63
N GLU A 7 -4.72 0.95 -16.50
CA GLU A 7 -5.48 -0.30 -16.34
C GLU A 7 -4.55 -1.53 -16.36
N LEU A 8 -3.62 -1.57 -17.31
CA LEU A 8 -2.65 -2.65 -17.43
C LEU A 8 -1.66 -2.66 -16.25
N GLN A 9 -1.25 -1.49 -15.78
CA GLN A 9 -0.44 -1.37 -14.56
C GLN A 9 -1.18 -1.91 -13.33
N ALA A 10 -2.45 -1.53 -13.16
CA ALA A 10 -3.27 -1.99 -12.04
C ALA A 10 -3.50 -3.51 -12.08
N ALA A 11 -3.73 -4.08 -13.27
CA ALA A 11 -3.86 -5.52 -13.45
C ALA A 11 -2.55 -6.25 -13.10
N LEU A 12 -1.40 -5.73 -13.54
CA LEU A 12 -0.09 -6.30 -13.23
C LEU A 12 0.21 -6.26 -11.72
N ILE A 13 -0.08 -5.13 -11.05
CA ILE A 13 0.13 -4.98 -9.60
C ILE A 13 -0.69 -6.02 -8.83
N ARG A 14 -1.97 -6.21 -9.19
CA ARG A 14 -2.82 -7.23 -8.55
C ARG A 14 -2.22 -8.63 -8.69
N ARG A 15 -1.84 -9.01 -9.90
CA ARG A 15 -1.26 -10.32 -10.19
C ARG A 15 0.06 -10.55 -9.45
N LEU A 16 0.92 -9.53 -9.40
CA LEU A 16 2.19 -9.63 -8.66
C LEU A 16 1.94 -9.77 -7.15
N ARG A 17 0.99 -9.03 -6.58
CA ARG A 17 0.64 -9.17 -5.16
C ARG A 17 0.16 -10.58 -4.82
N GLU A 18 -0.74 -11.13 -5.64
CA GLU A 18 -1.24 -12.50 -5.47
C GLU A 18 -0.09 -13.52 -5.53
N ALA A 19 0.79 -13.39 -6.53
CA ALA A 19 1.95 -14.28 -6.67
C ALA A 19 2.92 -14.16 -5.49
N THR A 20 3.24 -12.95 -5.04
CA THR A 20 4.16 -12.73 -3.91
C THR A 20 3.54 -13.23 -2.60
N ALA A 21 2.24 -13.03 -2.38
CA ALA A 21 1.53 -13.54 -1.22
C ALA A 21 1.51 -15.08 -1.17
N ALA A 22 1.31 -15.74 -2.32
CA ALA A 22 1.38 -17.21 -2.41
C ALA A 22 2.76 -17.78 -2.04
N LEU A 23 3.82 -16.98 -2.17
CA LEU A 23 5.18 -17.31 -1.75
C LEU A 23 5.48 -16.91 -0.29
N GLY A 24 4.50 -16.41 0.46
CA GLY A 24 4.69 -15.88 1.81
C GLY A 24 5.47 -14.57 1.87
N GLY A 25 5.63 -13.87 0.74
CA GLY A 25 6.30 -12.58 0.65
C GLY A 25 5.34 -11.39 0.69
N ALA A 26 5.92 -10.19 0.56
CA ALA A 26 5.18 -8.93 0.42
C ALA A 26 5.67 -8.13 -0.78
N LEU A 27 4.79 -7.31 -1.34
CA LEU A 27 5.09 -6.40 -2.46
C LEU A 27 4.82 -4.96 -2.04
N ILE A 28 5.82 -4.10 -2.24
CA ILE A 28 5.70 -2.64 -2.11
C ILE A 28 5.78 -1.98 -3.48
N ILE A 29 5.17 -0.80 -3.61
CA ILE A 29 5.27 0.04 -4.81
C ILE A 29 6.13 1.27 -4.45
N GLU A 30 7.40 1.24 -4.81
CA GLU A 30 8.33 2.34 -4.51
C GLU A 30 7.97 3.62 -5.27
N ARG A 31 7.55 3.48 -6.54
CA ARG A 31 7.23 4.58 -7.44
C ARG A 31 6.05 4.21 -8.33
N CYS A 32 5.06 5.09 -8.41
CA CYS A 32 3.95 4.96 -9.34
C CYS A 32 3.31 6.32 -9.64
N PRO A 33 2.59 6.45 -10.78
CA PRO A 33 1.73 7.60 -11.05
C PRO A 33 0.63 7.75 -9.99
N LEU A 34 0.13 8.98 -9.81
CA LEU A 34 -0.93 9.29 -8.85
C LEU A 34 -2.19 8.40 -8.99
N PRO A 35 -2.70 8.09 -10.20
CA PRO A 35 -3.85 7.20 -10.35
C PRO A 35 -3.65 5.81 -9.74
N ILE A 36 -2.44 5.25 -9.84
CA ILE A 36 -2.10 3.97 -9.21
C ILE A 36 -2.04 4.12 -7.69
N LYS A 37 -1.38 5.17 -7.20
CA LYS A 37 -1.28 5.45 -5.76
C LYS A 37 -2.66 5.61 -5.09
N GLN A 38 -3.65 6.12 -5.82
CA GLN A 38 -5.01 6.27 -5.30
C GLN A 38 -5.75 4.93 -5.18
N GLN A 39 -5.47 3.97 -6.06
CA GLN A 39 -6.13 2.66 -6.10
C GLN A 39 -5.50 1.63 -5.17
N PHE A 40 -4.18 1.71 -4.92
CA PHE A 40 -3.46 0.71 -4.13
C PHE A 40 -2.92 1.30 -2.83
N ASP A 41 -2.75 0.45 -1.83
CA ASP A 41 -1.88 0.76 -0.68
C ASP A 41 -0.43 0.47 -1.07
N ILE A 42 0.40 1.50 -1.26
CA ILE A 42 1.77 1.31 -1.77
C ILE A 42 2.70 0.52 -0.83
N TRP A 43 2.34 0.36 0.44
CA TRP A 43 3.12 -0.38 1.43
C TRP A 43 2.80 -1.89 1.45
N GLY A 44 1.78 -2.32 0.70
CA GLY A 44 1.36 -3.71 0.65
C GLY A 44 0.02 -3.94 1.34
N MET A 45 -0.24 -5.19 1.72
CA MET A 45 -1.45 -5.54 2.48
C MET A 45 -1.14 -5.55 3.98
N PRO A 46 -2.03 -5.03 4.84
CA PRO A 46 -1.85 -5.12 6.28
C PRO A 46 -1.76 -6.57 6.77
N GLY A 47 -0.74 -6.86 7.58
CA GLY A 47 -0.55 -8.16 8.22
C GLY A 47 -1.26 -8.27 9.58
N SER A 48 -0.95 -9.34 10.32
CA SER A 48 -1.45 -9.56 11.69
C SER A 48 -0.94 -8.51 12.69
N ASP A 49 0.17 -7.85 12.39
CA ASP A 49 0.81 -6.79 13.15
C ASP A 49 0.14 -5.41 12.99
N PHE A 50 -0.70 -5.22 11.97
CA PHE A 50 -1.33 -3.94 11.66
C PHE A 50 -2.14 -3.35 12.82
N GLY A 51 -2.81 -4.21 13.59
CA GLY A 51 -3.56 -3.78 14.78
C GLY A 51 -2.67 -3.11 15.84
N LEU A 52 -1.43 -3.58 16.01
CA LEU A 52 -0.45 -2.97 16.91
C LEU A 52 0.03 -1.63 16.35
N MET A 53 0.37 -1.58 15.06
CA MET A 53 0.81 -0.35 14.38
C MET A 53 -0.23 0.78 14.51
N LYS A 54 -1.52 0.45 14.30
CA LYS A 54 -2.62 1.40 14.44
C LYS A 54 -2.75 1.95 15.87
N LYS A 55 -2.61 1.10 16.89
CA LYS A 55 -2.62 1.53 18.30
C LYS A 55 -1.43 2.44 18.61
N MET A 56 -0.24 2.11 18.14
CA MET A 56 0.94 2.96 18.32
C MET A 56 0.77 4.33 17.65
N LYS A 57 0.25 4.37 16.41
CA LYS A 57 -0.05 5.62 15.69
C LYS A 57 -1.06 6.48 16.45
N ALA A 58 -2.11 5.88 17.03
CA ALA A 58 -3.11 6.61 17.81
C ALA A 58 -2.55 7.22 19.11
N VAL A 59 -1.56 6.57 19.75
CA VAL A 59 -0.90 7.10 20.95
C VAL A 59 0.02 8.26 20.62
N TRP A 60 0.79 8.17 19.53
CA TRP A 60 1.80 9.17 19.18
C TRP A 60 1.28 10.33 18.33
N ASP A 61 0.24 10.11 17.53
CA ASP A 61 -0.38 11.13 16.69
C ASP A 61 -1.91 11.10 16.87
N PRO A 62 -2.42 11.44 18.06
CA PRO A 62 -3.85 11.39 18.37
C PRO A 62 -4.69 12.37 17.55
N LYS A 63 -4.06 13.33 16.87
CA LYS A 63 -4.71 14.32 16.01
C LYS A 63 -4.59 13.99 14.51
N GLU A 64 -4.00 12.84 14.16
CA GLU A 64 -3.81 12.38 12.78
C GLU A 64 -3.10 13.41 11.87
N THR A 65 -2.17 14.17 12.44
CA THR A 65 -1.45 15.24 11.73
C THR A 65 -0.26 14.71 10.92
N LEU A 66 0.31 13.59 11.34
CA LEU A 66 1.47 12.99 10.71
C LEU A 66 1.02 12.07 9.58
N SER A 67 1.11 12.59 8.35
CA SER A 67 0.91 11.84 7.10
C SER A 67 -0.44 11.12 6.98
N PRO A 68 -1.56 11.83 7.12
CA PRO A 68 -2.90 11.24 7.12
C PRO A 68 -3.16 10.40 5.87
N GLY A 69 -3.51 9.13 6.07
CA GLY A 69 -3.89 8.21 5.00
C GLY A 69 -2.73 7.75 4.10
N ARG A 70 -1.47 8.01 4.49
CA ARG A 70 -0.28 7.68 3.68
C ARG A 70 0.54 6.52 4.24
N SER A 71 0.23 6.04 5.43
CA SER A 71 0.87 4.86 6.03
C SER A 71 0.15 3.57 5.62
N LEU A 72 0.74 2.42 5.95
CA LEU A 72 0.13 1.09 5.73
C LEU A 72 -1.31 1.07 6.25
N GLY A 73 -2.22 0.46 5.50
CA GLY A 73 -3.65 0.42 5.80
C GLY A 73 -4.34 1.79 5.79
N ARG A 74 -3.68 2.81 5.21
CA ARG A 74 -4.15 4.21 5.14
C ARG A 74 -4.51 4.80 6.51
N ILE A 75 -3.68 4.51 7.53
CA ILE A 75 -3.71 5.16 8.85
C ILE A 75 -2.88 6.44 8.90
#